data_AF-A0A1G7AUZ3-F1
#
_entry.id   AF-A0A1G7AUZ3-F1
#
_cell.length_a   1.000
_cell.length_b   1.000
_cell.length_c   1.000
_cell.angle_alpha   90.00
_cell.angle_beta   90.00
_cell.angle_gamma   90.00
#
_symmetry.space_group_name_H-M   'P 1'
#
loop_
_entity.id
_entity.type
_entity.pdbx_description
1 polymer ?
#
loop_
_entity_poly.entity_id
_entity_poly.type
_entity_poly.pdbx_seq_one_letter_code
_entity_poly.pdbx_strand_id
1 'polypeptide(L)'
;MSINTTRICLLRENTLNGNLAVQFVPIPNPLEQAWKEFEPLFKSAIKGPELFKKIAEHQELKVIFNNVNYCRYMNAPEGNLHYGLEGIKTYYEHQPNSVLESYTKERITAYCLSLKQNELKQDPAILAISHRRMGWEYPVHKLNDNFTVFFKTNFGYGNSSYFYTIIQYKGVLVVPYSDWVKYRFVNKYEIIRYSAHHFVSNESWEWAMEYAKDAWNLANLSESAFVNRYLLGQCEEMVSGLASILSGNKFKVFTKSWGILAGPSQVKEEIQLSGHGLMIYRAEKISGALTFIESINALSGTVAIGGIIEKIESFNLRMRPILEAEIPKIEENIFRETAAMKSRKQEYDIASEEKNTYVARYRELREEFPDEGLADLDQRFDQAYPGYMNAMKKCDDAYKQYCDASDKLSESERVVGELKKSLNDIRVYFDRKAEITGDLVG
;
A
#
# COMPACT_ATOMS: atom_id res chain seq x y z
N MET A 1 1.74 -19.31 16.52
CA MET A 1 3.06 -18.91 17.06
C MET A 1 3.22 -17.40 16.84
N SER A 2 3.84 -16.64 17.74
CA SER A 2 3.96 -15.16 17.60
C SER A 2 5.43 -14.73 17.55
N ILE A 3 5.89 -14.33 16.36
CA ILE A 3 7.25 -13.82 16.14
C ILE A 3 7.42 -12.46 16.84
N ASN A 4 8.61 -12.21 17.38
CA ASN A 4 9.00 -11.05 18.19
C ASN A 4 8.20 -10.84 19.49
N THR A 5 7.32 -11.78 19.87
CA THR A 5 6.61 -11.79 21.15
C THR A 5 7.07 -12.96 22.01
N THR A 6 7.05 -14.18 21.44
CA THR A 6 7.47 -15.40 22.16
C THR A 6 8.67 -16.10 21.53
N ARG A 7 8.98 -15.81 20.27
CA ARG A 7 10.13 -16.35 19.56
C ARG A 7 10.74 -15.31 18.62
N ILE A 8 12.02 -15.43 18.31
CA ILE A 8 12.72 -14.67 17.29
C ILE A 8 12.91 -15.57 16.07
N CYS A 9 12.65 -15.03 14.88
CA CYS A 9 12.96 -15.66 13.61
C CYS A 9 14.38 -15.25 13.19
N LEU A 10 15.18 -16.23 12.77
CA LEU A 10 16.59 -16.06 12.43
C LEU A 10 16.87 -16.60 11.04
N LEU A 11 17.70 -15.89 10.29
CA LEU A 11 18.36 -16.41 9.11
C LEU A 11 19.80 -16.75 9.50
N ARG A 12 20.15 -18.03 9.41
CA ARG A 12 21.45 -18.56 9.86
C ARG A 12 22.15 -19.27 8.71
N GLU A 13 23.45 -19.12 8.62
CA GLU A 13 24.29 -19.93 7.75
C GLU A 13 24.60 -21.28 8.40
N ASN A 14 24.41 -22.35 7.61
CA ASN A 14 24.91 -23.67 7.94
C ASN A 14 26.39 -23.74 7.60
N THR A 15 27.24 -23.72 8.62
CA THR A 15 28.70 -23.71 8.48
C THR A 15 29.27 -24.96 7.80
N LEU A 16 28.48 -26.05 7.66
CA LEU A 16 28.94 -27.27 7.01
C LEU A 16 28.82 -27.24 5.48
N ASN A 17 27.84 -26.51 4.94
CA ASN A 17 27.54 -26.52 3.51
C ASN A 17 27.27 -25.13 2.89
N GLY A 18 27.35 -24.06 3.68
CA GLY A 18 27.11 -22.68 3.23
C GLY A 18 25.65 -22.37 2.90
N ASN A 19 24.72 -23.30 3.09
CA ASN A 19 23.29 -23.04 2.87
C ASN A 19 22.70 -22.26 4.04
N LEU A 20 21.67 -21.47 3.76
CA LEU A 20 20.91 -20.80 4.81
C LEU A 20 19.79 -21.69 5.34
N ALA A 21 19.43 -21.42 6.59
CA ALA A 21 18.27 -21.99 7.26
C ALA A 21 17.51 -20.90 8.02
N VAL A 22 16.19 -21.04 8.08
CA VAL A 22 15.34 -20.25 8.97
C VAL A 22 15.13 -21.01 10.27
N GLN A 23 15.35 -20.34 11.40
CA GLN A 23 15.24 -20.93 12.73
C GLN A 23 14.39 -20.04 13.65
N PHE A 24 13.68 -20.67 14.59
CA PHE A 24 12.91 -19.98 15.63
C PHE A 24 13.45 -20.26 17.02
N VAL A 25 13.92 -19.21 17.69
CA VAL A 25 14.49 -19.30 19.04
C VAL A 25 13.53 -18.67 20.05
N PRO A 26 13.22 -19.31 21.20
CA PRO A 26 12.34 -18.72 22.20
C PRO A 26 12.91 -17.43 22.80
N ILE A 27 12.01 -16.51 23.15
CA ILE A 27 12.32 -15.31 23.94
C ILE A 27 12.04 -15.66 25.40
N PRO A 28 13.06 -15.85 26.25
CA PRO A 28 12.82 -16.05 27.68
C PRO A 28 12.24 -14.78 28.30
N ASN A 29 11.30 -14.94 29.25
CA ASN A 29 10.80 -13.84 30.07
C ASN A 29 11.39 -13.92 31.48
N PRO A 30 12.57 -13.33 31.74
CA PRO A 30 13.16 -13.30 33.08
C PRO A 30 12.30 -12.53 34.09
N LEU A 31 11.36 -11.68 33.64
CA LEU A 31 10.50 -10.87 34.49
C LEU A 31 9.14 -11.52 34.78
N GLU A 32 8.92 -12.78 34.36
CA GLU A 32 7.63 -13.46 34.48
C GLU A 32 7.13 -13.56 35.92
N GLN A 33 8.03 -13.90 36.87
CA GLN A 33 7.66 -14.04 38.27
C GLN A 33 7.30 -12.67 38.88
N ALA A 34 8.16 -11.67 38.69
CA ALA A 34 7.90 -10.30 39.12
C ALA A 34 6.60 -9.73 38.51
N TRP A 35 6.30 -10.05 37.24
CA TRP A 35 5.05 -9.67 36.60
C TRP A 35 3.82 -10.30 37.27
N LYS A 36 3.85 -11.60 37.57
CA LYS A 36 2.73 -12.30 38.22
C LYS A 36 2.38 -11.73 39.59
N GLU A 37 3.38 -11.29 40.34
CA GLU A 37 3.20 -10.65 41.64
C GLU A 37 2.60 -9.23 41.50
N PHE A 38 2.94 -8.54 40.41
CA PHE A 38 2.56 -7.15 40.19
C PHE A 38 1.21 -6.98 39.45
N GLU A 39 0.87 -7.90 38.54
CA GLU A 39 -0.33 -7.85 37.69
C GLU A 39 -1.65 -7.58 38.45
N PRO A 40 -1.90 -8.16 39.64
CA PRO A 40 -3.13 -7.89 40.39
C PRO A 40 -3.33 -6.42 40.75
N LEU A 41 -2.27 -5.62 40.85
CA LEU A 41 -2.35 -4.20 41.20
C LEU A 41 -3.09 -3.37 40.14
N PHE A 42 -3.07 -3.78 38.87
CA PHE A 42 -3.82 -3.10 37.80
C PHE A 42 -5.34 -3.26 37.95
N LYS A 43 -5.80 -4.28 38.68
CA LYS A 43 -7.23 -4.51 38.97
C LYS A 43 -7.68 -3.87 40.28
N SER A 44 -6.76 -3.23 41.01
CA SER A 44 -7.03 -2.56 42.28
C SER A 44 -7.46 -1.10 42.08
N ALA A 45 -7.77 -0.40 43.18
CA ALA A 45 -8.09 1.02 43.19
C ALA A 45 -6.85 1.95 43.04
N ILE A 46 -5.64 1.40 42.97
CA ILE A 46 -4.40 2.17 42.80
C ILE A 46 -4.44 2.92 41.46
N LYS A 47 -4.10 4.20 41.47
CA LYS A 47 -4.06 5.04 40.25
C LYS A 47 -2.70 5.01 39.56
N GLY A 48 -2.70 5.38 38.28
CA GLY A 48 -1.52 5.39 37.42
C GLY A 48 -0.22 5.97 38.01
N PRO A 49 -0.23 7.14 38.68
CA PRO A 49 0.99 7.70 39.28
C PRO A 49 1.60 6.81 40.38
N GLU A 50 0.75 6.18 41.20
CA GLU A 50 1.19 5.26 42.26
C GLU A 50 1.64 3.92 41.67
N LEU A 51 0.95 3.41 40.63
CA LEU A 51 1.41 2.24 39.87
C LEU A 51 2.80 2.48 39.27
N PHE A 52 3.00 3.62 38.61
CA PHE A 52 4.30 4.00 38.03
C PHE A 52 5.40 3.99 39.09
N LYS A 53 5.17 4.65 40.23
CA LYS A 53 6.14 4.68 41.34
C LYS A 53 6.48 3.27 41.83
N LYS A 54 5.47 2.43 42.06
CA LYS A 54 5.66 1.04 42.51
C LYS A 54 6.48 0.22 41.51
N ILE A 55 6.28 0.39 40.20
CA ILE A 55 7.11 -0.27 39.17
C ILE A 55 8.54 0.29 39.18
N ALA A 56 8.70 1.61 39.32
CA ALA A 56 10.00 2.28 39.27
C ALA A 56 10.92 1.89 40.43
N GLU A 57 10.32 1.62 41.59
CA GLU A 57 11.01 1.20 42.80
C GLU A 57 11.18 -0.33 42.88
N HIS A 58 10.51 -1.09 42.02
CA HIS A 58 10.59 -2.55 42.01
C HIS A 58 11.99 -3.02 41.58
N GLN A 59 12.58 -3.96 42.33
CA GLN A 59 13.95 -4.43 42.10
C GLN A 59 14.18 -4.96 40.67
N GLU A 60 13.23 -5.76 40.16
CA GLU A 60 13.29 -6.34 38.81
C GLU A 60 12.59 -5.50 37.74
N LEU A 61 11.33 -5.08 37.94
CA LEU A 61 10.53 -4.44 36.89
C LEU A 61 11.00 -3.04 36.49
N LYS A 62 11.79 -2.33 37.31
CA LYS A 62 12.30 -0.99 36.95
C LYS A 62 13.06 -0.96 35.62
N VAL A 63 13.64 -2.09 35.19
CA VAL A 63 14.38 -2.20 33.92
C VAL A 63 13.53 -1.94 32.69
N ILE A 64 12.20 -2.11 32.79
CA ILE A 64 11.31 -1.87 31.65
C ILE A 64 11.25 -0.39 31.28
N PHE A 65 11.67 0.52 32.16
CA PHE A 65 11.79 1.95 31.88
C PHE A 65 13.07 2.34 31.13
N ASN A 66 13.98 1.39 30.90
CA ASN A 66 15.11 1.61 30.00
C ASN A 66 14.60 1.91 28.57
N ASN A 67 15.37 2.72 27.85
CA ASN A 67 15.05 3.03 26.46
C ASN A 67 15.28 1.79 25.60
N VAL A 68 14.24 1.32 24.91
CA VAL A 68 14.29 0.16 24.01
C VAL A 68 13.71 0.57 22.66
N ASN A 69 14.44 0.30 21.58
CA ASN A 69 13.93 0.54 20.24
C ASN A 69 12.89 -0.51 19.84
N TYR A 70 11.62 -0.15 20.02
CA TYR A 70 10.49 -1.05 19.82
C TYR A 70 9.25 -0.29 19.33
N CYS A 71 8.68 -0.82 18.25
CA CYS A 71 7.49 -0.37 17.57
C CYS A 71 6.30 -1.26 17.98
N ARG A 72 5.45 -0.70 18.84
CA ARG A 72 4.21 -1.29 19.35
C ARG A 72 3.22 -1.64 18.25
N TYR A 73 3.10 -0.78 17.24
CA TYR A 73 2.22 -0.96 16.11
C TYR A 73 3.00 -0.70 14.83
N MET A 74 3.38 -1.77 14.12
CA MET A 74 4.30 -1.67 12.99
C MET A 74 3.71 -0.85 11.82
N ASN A 75 2.37 -0.83 11.69
CA ASN A 75 1.62 -0.16 10.63
C ASN A 75 0.74 1.01 11.11
N ALA A 76 0.92 1.48 12.36
CA ALA A 76 0.19 2.65 12.87
C ALA A 76 1.13 3.86 13.02
N PRO A 77 0.64 5.10 12.85
CA PRO A 77 1.41 6.28 13.26
C PRO A 77 1.64 6.22 14.78
N GLU A 78 2.78 6.74 15.24
CA GLU A 78 3.07 6.89 16.67
C GLU A 78 3.03 5.58 17.49
N GLY A 79 3.43 4.45 16.89
CA GLY A 79 3.55 3.15 17.57
C GLY A 79 4.67 3.06 18.62
N ASN A 80 4.96 4.12 19.37
CA ASN A 80 6.16 4.27 20.18
C ASN A 80 6.05 3.68 21.59
N LEU A 81 7.05 2.86 21.97
CA LEU A 81 7.48 2.71 23.37
C LEU A 81 8.67 3.65 23.71
N HIS A 82 9.10 4.48 22.76
CA HIS A 82 10.22 5.42 22.86
C HIS A 82 9.89 6.67 23.69
N TYR A 83 9.54 6.45 24.95
CA TYR A 83 9.51 7.51 25.93
C TYR A 83 10.72 7.33 26.84
N GLY A 84 11.47 8.42 27.06
CA GLY A 84 12.30 8.50 28.27
C GLY A 84 11.41 8.38 29.51
N LEU A 85 12.01 8.16 30.68
CA LEU A 85 11.30 7.95 31.93
C LEU A 85 10.15 8.96 32.16
N GLU A 86 10.38 10.24 31.84
CA GLU A 86 9.38 11.29 32.00
C GLU A 86 8.17 11.11 31.07
N GLY A 87 8.38 10.76 29.80
CA GLY A 87 7.25 10.51 28.89
C GLY A 87 6.45 9.27 29.30
N ILE A 88 7.10 8.26 29.88
CA ILE A 88 6.41 7.09 30.43
C ILE A 88 5.57 7.52 31.64
N LYS A 89 6.14 8.31 32.54
CA LYS A 89 5.43 8.84 33.70
C LYS A 89 4.19 9.65 33.28
N THR A 90 4.34 10.57 32.34
CA THR A 90 3.22 11.35 31.79
C THR A 90 2.15 10.45 31.18
N TYR A 91 2.53 9.38 30.48
CA TYR A 91 1.59 8.39 29.95
C TYR A 91 0.83 7.68 31.08
N TYR A 92 1.51 7.32 32.18
CA TYR A 92 0.87 6.66 33.32
C TYR A 92 -0.14 7.56 34.04
N GLU A 93 0.08 8.87 34.09
CA GLU A 93 -0.80 9.82 34.76
C GLU A 93 -2.20 9.92 34.13
N HIS A 94 -2.32 9.70 32.82
CA HIS A 94 -3.51 10.04 32.04
C HIS A 94 -4.30 8.83 31.51
N GLN A 95 -3.88 7.60 31.82
CA GLN A 95 -4.42 6.39 31.22
C GLN A 95 -5.13 5.49 32.26
N PRO A 96 -6.19 4.79 31.86
CA PRO A 96 -6.85 3.83 32.73
C PRO A 96 -5.96 2.61 32.98
N ASN A 97 -6.13 1.95 34.14
CA ASN A 97 -5.28 0.83 34.55
C ASN A 97 -5.23 -0.32 33.53
N SER A 98 -6.31 -0.58 32.78
CA SER A 98 -6.32 -1.60 31.72
C SER A 98 -5.36 -1.27 30.56
N VAL A 99 -5.24 0.01 30.20
CA VAL A 99 -4.28 0.48 29.19
C VAL A 99 -2.85 0.42 29.74
N LEU A 100 -2.67 0.74 31.02
CA LEU A 100 -1.37 0.64 31.69
C LEU A 100 -0.89 -0.82 31.80
N GLU A 101 -1.79 -1.75 32.09
CA GLU A 101 -1.48 -3.18 32.13
C GLU A 101 -0.95 -3.66 30.76
N SER A 102 -1.70 -3.36 29.69
CA SER A 102 -1.29 -3.68 28.31
C SER A 102 0.06 -3.04 27.95
N TYR A 103 0.24 -1.77 28.28
CA TYR A 103 1.48 -1.05 28.02
C TYR A 103 2.67 -1.65 28.80
N THR A 104 2.47 -2.02 30.06
CA THR A 104 3.52 -2.64 30.89
C THR A 104 3.93 -4.01 30.33
N LYS A 105 2.97 -4.85 29.93
CA LYS A 105 3.23 -6.15 29.27
C LYS A 105 4.05 -5.99 28.00
N GLU A 106 3.75 -4.98 27.20
CA GLU A 106 4.51 -4.69 25.99
C GLU A 106 5.92 -4.19 26.28
N ARG A 107 6.13 -3.37 27.31
CA ARG A 107 7.49 -2.95 27.71
C ARG A 107 8.33 -4.13 28.22
N ILE A 108 7.72 -5.06 28.97
CA ILE A 108 8.35 -6.33 29.34
C ILE A 108 8.76 -7.10 28.07
N THR A 109 7.83 -7.25 27.13
CA THR A 109 8.08 -7.93 25.84
C THR A 109 9.24 -7.29 25.08
N ALA A 110 9.24 -5.95 24.97
CA ALA A 110 10.29 -5.19 24.30
C ALA A 110 11.66 -5.39 24.96
N TYR A 111 11.71 -5.34 26.29
CA TYR A 111 12.94 -5.59 27.06
C TYR A 111 13.47 -7.01 26.83
N CYS A 112 12.62 -8.03 26.97
CA CYS A 112 12.99 -9.44 26.77
C CYS A 112 13.46 -9.71 25.33
N LEU A 113 12.78 -9.13 24.33
CA LEU A 113 13.19 -9.19 22.93
C LEU A 113 14.58 -8.57 22.74
N SER A 114 14.81 -7.38 23.28
CA SER A 114 16.09 -6.66 23.18
C SER A 114 17.25 -7.46 23.80
N LEU A 115 17.06 -8.02 24.99
CA LEU A 115 18.05 -8.89 25.64
C LEU A 115 18.42 -10.07 24.73
N LYS A 116 17.41 -10.79 24.24
CA LYS A 116 17.66 -11.98 23.42
C LYS A 116 18.29 -11.63 22.08
N GLN A 117 17.91 -10.52 21.46
CA GLN A 117 18.54 -10.04 20.24
C GLN A 117 20.02 -9.69 20.46
N ASN A 118 20.37 -9.05 21.58
CA ASN A 118 21.75 -8.68 21.87
C ASN A 118 22.65 -9.89 22.14
N GLU A 119 22.10 -10.95 22.77
CA GLU A 119 22.76 -12.25 22.89
C GLU A 119 23.03 -12.87 21.51
N LEU A 120 22.00 -12.94 20.66
CA LEU A 120 22.09 -13.59 19.35
C LEU A 120 23.00 -12.86 18.36
N LYS A 121 23.15 -11.53 18.48
CA LYS A 121 24.11 -10.76 17.66
C LYS A 121 25.57 -11.17 17.85
N GLN A 122 25.90 -11.91 18.92
CA GLN A 122 27.26 -12.38 19.17
C GLN A 122 27.60 -13.66 18.38
N ASP A 123 26.61 -14.34 17.78
CA ASP A 123 26.83 -15.54 16.99
C ASP A 123 27.09 -15.16 15.52
N PRO A 124 28.31 -15.34 14.99
CA PRO A 124 28.66 -14.94 13.63
C PRO A 124 27.93 -15.74 12.54
N ALA A 125 27.37 -16.91 12.88
CA ALA A 125 26.58 -17.69 11.92
C ALA A 125 25.16 -17.12 11.74
N ILE A 126 24.69 -16.24 12.63
CA ILE A 126 23.39 -15.58 12.52
C ILE A 126 23.55 -14.35 11.63
N LEU A 127 22.95 -14.42 10.45
CA LEU A 127 23.03 -13.35 9.47
C LEU A 127 22.00 -12.28 9.75
N ALA A 128 20.74 -12.67 9.98
CA ALA A 128 19.65 -11.73 10.23
C ALA A 128 18.78 -12.17 11.40
N ILE A 129 18.24 -11.19 12.12
CA ILE A 129 17.43 -11.36 13.32
C ILE A 129 16.14 -10.56 13.15
N SER A 130 14.98 -11.21 13.30
CA SER A 130 13.70 -10.52 13.25
C SER A 130 13.61 -9.44 14.32
N HIS A 131 12.97 -8.32 13.99
CA HIS A 131 12.86 -7.20 14.91
C HIS A 131 11.54 -6.44 14.83
N ARG A 132 11.35 -5.56 15.82
CA ARG A 132 10.29 -4.56 15.88
C ARG A 132 10.84 -3.14 16.05
N ARG A 133 12.08 -2.86 15.65
CA ARG A 133 12.65 -1.51 15.70
C ARG A 133 11.82 -0.52 14.87
N MET A 134 11.60 0.68 15.40
CA MET A 134 10.87 1.75 14.73
C MET A 134 11.76 2.46 13.71
N GLY A 135 11.14 2.97 12.66
CA GLY A 135 11.83 3.78 11.65
C GLY A 135 12.60 2.94 10.65
N TRP A 136 13.43 3.63 9.87
CA TRP A 136 14.14 3.03 8.76
C TRP A 136 15.24 2.09 9.25
N GLU A 137 15.09 0.82 8.91
CA GLU A 137 16.11 -0.19 9.11
C GLU A 137 16.51 -0.76 7.75
N TYR A 138 17.82 -0.87 7.54
CA TYR A 138 18.41 -1.38 6.31
C TYR A 138 19.66 -2.22 6.60
N PRO A 139 19.55 -3.29 7.39
CA PRO A 139 20.67 -4.18 7.63
C PRO A 139 21.12 -4.82 6.32
N VAL A 140 22.41 -4.69 6.03
CA VAL A 140 23.07 -5.25 4.85
C VAL A 140 23.67 -6.60 5.22
N HIS A 141 23.28 -7.64 4.50
CA HIS A 141 23.82 -8.99 4.68
C HIS A 141 24.53 -9.42 3.39
N LYS A 142 25.82 -9.11 3.30
CA LYS A 142 26.67 -9.56 2.20
C LYS A 142 27.03 -11.04 2.42
N LEU A 143 26.40 -11.92 1.66
CA LEU A 143 26.62 -13.37 1.77
C LEU A 143 27.89 -13.78 1.02
N ASN A 144 28.13 -13.20 -0.15
CA ASN A 144 29.40 -13.23 -0.88
C ASN A 144 29.55 -12.00 -1.77
N ASP A 145 30.58 -11.94 -2.62
CA ASP A 145 30.83 -10.82 -3.53
C ASP A 145 29.72 -10.60 -4.57
N ASN A 146 28.94 -11.64 -4.85
CA ASN A 146 27.90 -11.63 -5.87
C ASN A 146 26.49 -11.67 -5.30
N PHE A 147 26.28 -11.76 -3.99
CA PHE A 147 24.95 -11.94 -3.41
C PHE A 147 24.83 -11.17 -2.11
N THR A 148 23.91 -10.20 -2.10
CA THR A 148 23.60 -9.40 -0.92
C THR A 148 22.10 -9.42 -0.66
N VAL A 149 21.70 -9.54 0.60
CA VAL A 149 20.31 -9.48 1.05
C VAL A 149 20.13 -8.27 1.98
N PHE A 150 19.00 -7.59 1.82
CA PHE A 150 18.57 -6.52 2.72
C PHE A 150 17.14 -6.77 3.18
N PHE A 151 16.88 -6.55 4.47
CA PHE A 151 15.54 -6.51 5.04
C PHE A 151 15.15 -5.07 5.35
N LYS A 152 14.56 -4.38 4.38
CA LYS A 152 14.27 -2.95 4.47
C LYS A 152 12.92 -2.74 5.13
N THR A 153 12.88 -2.01 6.24
CA THR A 153 11.63 -1.70 6.97
C THR A 153 11.56 -0.22 7.33
N ASN A 154 10.35 0.31 7.54
CA ASN A 154 10.10 1.62 8.16
C ASN A 154 8.90 1.55 9.12
N PHE A 155 8.98 0.68 10.12
CA PHE A 155 7.86 0.45 11.03
C PHE A 155 7.48 1.70 11.82
N GLY A 156 6.18 1.91 12.05
CA GLY A 156 5.64 3.04 12.82
C GLY A 156 5.29 4.28 11.99
N TYR A 157 5.18 4.15 10.66
CA TYR A 157 4.86 5.21 9.70
C TYR A 157 3.41 5.12 9.20
N GLY A 158 2.51 4.49 9.97
CA GLY A 158 1.12 4.33 9.59
C GLY A 158 0.95 3.58 8.27
N ASN A 159 0.04 4.08 7.43
CA ASN A 159 -0.24 3.56 6.08
C ASN A 159 0.96 3.65 5.11
N SER A 160 2.03 4.38 5.48
CA SER A 160 3.27 4.47 4.69
C SER A 160 4.36 3.50 5.17
N SER A 161 4.06 2.64 6.14
CA SER A 161 4.97 1.59 6.60
C SER A 161 5.11 0.50 5.54
N TYR A 162 6.29 -0.09 5.43
CA TYR A 162 6.64 -1.12 4.47
C TYR A 162 7.59 -2.15 5.09
N PHE A 163 7.63 -3.33 4.46
CA PHE A 163 8.59 -4.39 4.76
C PHE A 163 9.00 -5.09 3.46
N TYR A 164 10.24 -4.86 3.02
CA TYR A 164 10.78 -5.42 1.79
C TYR A 164 11.97 -6.35 2.06
N THR A 165 12.04 -7.45 1.32
CA THR A 165 13.30 -8.14 1.05
C THR A 165 13.87 -7.61 -0.26
N ILE A 166 15.13 -7.21 -0.26
CA ILE A 166 15.87 -6.82 -1.46
C ILE A 166 17.03 -7.79 -1.60
N ILE A 167 17.20 -8.33 -2.80
CA ILE A 167 18.31 -9.18 -3.19
C ILE A 167 19.06 -8.48 -4.32
N GLN A 168 20.36 -8.39 -4.16
CA GLN A 168 21.28 -7.95 -5.21
C GLN A 168 22.13 -9.15 -5.62
N TYR A 169 22.13 -9.46 -6.91
CA TYR A 169 22.91 -10.54 -7.51
C TYR A 169 23.86 -9.98 -8.55
N LYS A 170 25.18 -10.24 -8.45
CA LYS A 170 26.23 -9.73 -9.36
C LYS A 170 26.08 -8.23 -9.68
N GLY A 171 25.75 -7.44 -8.65
CA GLY A 171 25.59 -5.99 -8.76
C GLY A 171 24.21 -5.51 -9.25
N VAL A 172 23.34 -6.40 -9.75
CA VAL A 172 21.99 -6.04 -10.21
C VAL A 172 20.92 -6.38 -9.17
N LEU A 173 19.88 -5.55 -9.08
CA LEU A 173 18.74 -5.84 -8.21
C LEU A 173 17.87 -6.94 -8.82
N VAL A 174 17.47 -7.91 -7.99
CA VAL A 174 16.43 -8.88 -8.33
C VAL A 174 15.09 -8.16 -8.20
N VAL A 175 14.37 -8.01 -9.32
CA VAL A 175 13.09 -7.28 -9.38
C VAL A 175 11.98 -8.22 -9.85
N PRO A 176 10.82 -8.27 -9.17
CA PRO A 176 9.71 -9.13 -9.54
C PRO A 176 8.84 -8.44 -10.61
N TYR A 177 9.39 -8.28 -11.81
CA TYR A 177 8.70 -7.63 -12.94
C TYR A 177 7.31 -8.23 -13.22
N SER A 178 7.12 -9.51 -12.93
CA SER A 178 5.84 -10.20 -13.07
C SER A 178 4.72 -9.62 -12.19
N ASP A 179 5.04 -8.94 -11.08
CA ASP A 179 4.05 -8.27 -10.22
C ASP A 179 3.23 -7.25 -11.00
N TRP A 180 3.83 -6.63 -12.02
CA TRP A 180 3.17 -5.65 -12.87
C TRP A 180 1.89 -6.18 -13.53
N VAL A 181 1.91 -7.44 -13.96
CA VAL A 181 0.78 -8.10 -14.64
C VAL A 181 -0.05 -8.98 -13.71
N LYS A 182 0.48 -9.32 -12.52
CA LYS A 182 -0.24 -10.10 -11.51
C LYS A 182 -1.19 -9.27 -10.66
N TYR A 183 -0.87 -8.00 -10.41
CA TYR A 183 -1.67 -7.11 -9.56
C TYR A 183 -2.51 -6.13 -10.37
N ARG A 184 -3.81 -6.05 -10.06
CA ARG A 184 -4.72 -5.10 -10.71
C ARG A 184 -4.34 -3.65 -10.41
N PHE A 185 -3.93 -3.38 -9.18
CA PHE A 185 -3.55 -2.06 -8.68
C PHE A 185 -2.16 -2.17 -8.03
N VAL A 186 -1.14 -1.68 -8.76
CA VAL A 186 0.25 -1.64 -8.29
C VAL A 186 0.95 -0.44 -8.92
N ASN A 187 1.85 0.20 -8.18
CA ASN A 187 2.62 1.32 -8.68
C ASN A 187 3.92 0.83 -9.35
N LYS A 188 4.12 1.17 -10.62
CA LYS A 188 5.34 0.81 -11.37
C LYS A 188 6.64 1.27 -10.69
N TYR A 189 6.62 2.42 -10.03
CA TYR A 189 7.79 2.95 -9.29
C TYR A 189 8.06 2.21 -7.99
N GLU A 190 7.10 1.44 -7.49
CA GLU A 190 7.29 0.63 -6.30
C GLU A 190 7.97 -0.70 -6.65
N ILE A 191 7.57 -1.35 -7.77
CA ILE A 191 8.07 -2.67 -8.21
C ILE A 191 9.60 -2.76 -8.21
N ILE A 192 10.27 -1.69 -8.65
CA ILE A 192 11.73 -1.64 -8.77
C ILE A 192 12.47 -1.50 -7.42
N ARG A 193 11.77 -1.39 -6.29
CA ARG A 193 12.35 -1.10 -4.97
C ARG A 193 12.58 -2.33 -4.10
N TYR A 194 12.15 -3.51 -4.54
CA TYR A 194 12.16 -4.75 -3.76
C TYR A 194 12.33 -5.98 -4.65
N SER A 195 12.72 -7.10 -4.04
CA SER A 195 12.68 -8.44 -4.64
C SER A 195 11.47 -9.22 -4.17
N ALA A 196 11.10 -9.03 -2.90
CA ALA A 196 9.83 -9.46 -2.34
C ALA A 196 9.29 -8.41 -1.37
N HIS A 197 7.97 -8.31 -1.31
CA HIS A 197 7.25 -7.45 -0.38
C HIS A 197 6.44 -8.26 0.58
N HIS A 198 6.48 -7.83 1.83
CA HIS A 198 5.85 -8.53 2.92
C HIS A 198 4.88 -7.60 3.62
N PHE A 199 3.99 -8.18 4.41
CA PHE A 199 3.19 -7.35 5.29
C PHE A 199 4.05 -6.69 6.34
N VAL A 200 3.54 -5.55 6.79
CA VAL A 200 4.02 -4.90 8.00
C VAL A 200 3.44 -5.63 9.22
N SER A 201 3.92 -6.86 9.44
CA SER A 201 3.53 -7.74 10.54
C SER A 201 4.73 -8.55 11.06
N ASN A 202 4.60 -9.12 12.26
CA ASN A 202 5.67 -9.94 12.84
C ASN A 202 5.87 -11.24 12.08
N GLU A 203 4.77 -11.86 11.64
CA GLU A 203 4.75 -13.14 10.94
C GLU A 203 5.50 -13.08 9.61
N SER A 204 5.53 -11.90 8.99
CA SER A 204 6.23 -11.66 7.72
C SER A 204 7.74 -11.84 7.79
N TRP A 205 8.35 -11.84 8.97
CA TRP A 205 9.77 -12.16 9.11
C TRP A 205 10.11 -13.58 8.64
N GLU A 206 9.23 -14.54 8.90
CA GLU A 206 9.41 -15.91 8.41
C GLU A 206 9.44 -15.93 6.89
N TRP A 207 8.46 -15.32 6.23
CA TRP A 207 8.40 -15.28 4.76
C TRP A 207 9.56 -14.49 4.14
N ALA A 208 9.97 -13.39 4.76
CA ALA A 208 11.11 -12.60 4.32
C ALA A 208 12.40 -13.43 4.38
N MET A 209 12.65 -14.12 5.49
CA MET A 209 13.84 -14.94 5.68
C MET A 209 13.80 -16.21 4.83
N GLU A 210 12.65 -16.85 4.68
CA GLU A 210 12.43 -18.00 3.79
C GLU A 210 12.69 -17.62 2.33
N TYR A 211 12.19 -16.48 1.87
CA TYR A 211 12.47 -15.98 0.52
C TYR A 211 13.97 -15.77 0.28
N ALA A 212 14.66 -15.14 1.24
CA ALA A 212 16.11 -14.93 1.15
C ALA A 212 16.89 -16.25 1.16
N LYS A 213 16.49 -17.19 2.04
CA LYS A 213 17.04 -18.54 2.13
C LYS A 213 16.91 -19.29 0.81
N ASP A 214 15.70 -19.33 0.25
CA ASP A 214 15.41 -20.05 -0.99
C ASP A 214 16.19 -19.47 -2.17
N ALA A 215 16.26 -18.15 -2.26
CA ALA A 215 17.01 -17.46 -3.30
C ALA A 215 18.51 -17.76 -3.23
N TRP A 216 19.11 -17.66 -2.04
CA TRP A 216 20.53 -17.98 -1.83
C TRP A 216 20.84 -19.46 -2.08
N ASN A 217 20.07 -20.36 -1.46
CA ASN A 217 20.29 -21.80 -1.59
C ASN A 217 20.16 -22.24 -3.06
N LEU A 218 19.21 -21.65 -3.80
CA LEU A 218 19.08 -21.91 -5.24
C LEU A 218 20.26 -21.36 -6.03
N ALA A 219 20.74 -20.15 -5.72
CA ALA A 219 21.90 -19.56 -6.38
C ALA A 219 23.18 -20.38 -6.16
N ASN A 220 23.37 -20.93 -4.97
CA ASN A 220 24.49 -21.81 -4.66
C ASN A 220 24.36 -23.20 -5.31
N LEU A 221 23.14 -23.70 -5.44
CA LEU A 221 22.88 -25.01 -6.06
C LEU A 221 22.99 -24.95 -7.59
N SER A 222 22.41 -23.94 -8.21
CA SER A 222 22.31 -23.81 -9.66
C SER A 222 22.05 -22.35 -10.05
N GLU A 223 23.10 -21.69 -10.58
CA GLU A 223 22.99 -20.33 -11.09
C GLU A 223 21.91 -20.22 -12.18
N SER A 224 21.82 -21.19 -13.10
CA SER A 224 20.80 -21.19 -14.16
C SER A 224 19.38 -21.29 -13.60
N ALA A 225 19.15 -22.11 -12.58
CA ALA A 225 17.84 -22.20 -11.93
C ALA A 225 17.49 -20.92 -11.18
N PHE A 226 18.46 -20.30 -10.50
CA PHE A 226 18.27 -18.99 -9.86
C PHE A 226 17.92 -17.90 -10.87
N VAL A 227 18.72 -17.78 -11.94
CA VAL A 227 18.49 -16.84 -13.04
C VAL A 227 17.08 -17.02 -13.62
N ASN A 228 16.70 -18.25 -13.95
CA ASN A 228 15.39 -18.55 -14.51
C ASN A 228 14.26 -18.19 -13.55
N ARG A 229 14.41 -18.41 -12.23
CA ARG A 229 13.33 -18.12 -11.27
C ARG A 229 13.22 -16.64 -10.90
N TYR A 230 14.35 -16.02 -10.59
CA TYR A 230 14.39 -14.71 -9.92
C TYR A 230 14.71 -13.54 -10.88
N LEU A 231 15.30 -13.80 -12.05
CA LEU A 231 15.65 -12.76 -13.01
C LEU A 231 14.85 -12.91 -14.31
N LEU A 232 15.21 -13.91 -15.12
CA LEU A 232 14.68 -14.06 -16.48
C LEU A 232 13.20 -14.44 -16.48
N GLY A 233 12.80 -15.41 -15.66
CA GLY A 233 11.40 -15.83 -15.58
C GLY A 233 10.45 -14.75 -15.07
N GLN A 234 10.94 -13.79 -14.27
CA GLN A 234 10.12 -12.63 -13.88
C GLN A 234 9.81 -11.73 -15.08
N CYS A 235 10.78 -11.55 -15.96
CA CYS A 235 10.61 -10.78 -17.20
C CYS A 235 9.72 -11.54 -18.21
N GLU A 236 9.93 -12.85 -18.37
CA GLU A 236 9.16 -13.70 -19.28
C GLU A 236 7.69 -13.81 -18.86
N GLU A 237 7.42 -13.92 -17.54
CA GLU A 237 6.07 -13.94 -17.01
C GLU A 237 5.39 -12.57 -17.20
N MET A 238 6.12 -11.47 -17.01
CA MET A 238 5.61 -10.13 -17.34
C MET A 238 5.22 -10.04 -18.81
N VAL A 239 6.11 -10.40 -19.73
CA VAL A 239 5.87 -10.39 -21.18
C VAL A 239 4.66 -11.24 -21.56
N SER A 240 4.53 -12.44 -20.99
CA SER A 240 3.38 -13.33 -21.22
C SER A 240 2.07 -12.72 -20.71
N GLY A 241 2.11 -12.06 -19.55
CA GLY A 241 0.98 -11.32 -19.01
C GLY A 241 0.59 -10.12 -19.88
N LEU A 242 1.55 -9.34 -20.37
CA LEU A 242 1.30 -8.22 -21.30
C LEU A 242 0.65 -8.72 -22.59
N ALA A 243 1.13 -9.83 -23.16
CA ALA A 243 0.52 -10.45 -24.32
C ALA A 243 -0.95 -10.82 -24.07
N SER A 244 -1.25 -11.39 -22.90
CA SER A 244 -2.61 -11.75 -22.49
C SER A 244 -3.49 -10.51 -22.27
N ILE A 245 -2.95 -9.43 -21.70
CA ILE A 245 -3.66 -8.16 -21.50
C ILE A 245 -4.04 -7.52 -22.84
N LEU A 246 -3.11 -7.54 -23.80
CA LEU A 246 -3.32 -6.94 -25.12
C LEU A 246 -4.45 -7.61 -25.91
N SER A 247 -4.59 -8.94 -25.82
CA SER A 247 -5.56 -9.71 -26.61
C SER A 247 -6.84 -10.09 -25.84
N GLY A 248 -6.75 -10.32 -24.54
CA GLY A 248 -7.84 -10.83 -23.71
C GLY A 248 -8.68 -9.75 -23.03
N ASN A 249 -9.76 -10.19 -22.37
CA ASN A 249 -10.64 -9.34 -21.56
C ASN A 249 -11.00 -9.96 -20.20
N LYS A 250 -10.55 -11.21 -19.96
CA LYS A 250 -10.63 -11.94 -18.69
C LYS A 250 -9.24 -12.11 -18.13
N PHE A 251 -9.05 -11.75 -16.87
CA PHE A 251 -7.73 -11.78 -16.23
C PHE A 251 -7.82 -12.37 -14.84
N LYS A 252 -6.87 -13.24 -14.49
CA LYS A 252 -6.73 -13.78 -13.14
C LYS A 252 -5.63 -13.00 -12.40
N VAL A 253 -6.04 -12.06 -11.56
CA VAL A 253 -5.14 -11.08 -10.92
C VAL A 253 -5.44 -10.92 -9.44
N PHE A 254 -4.50 -10.36 -8.69
CA PHE A 254 -4.76 -9.90 -7.33
C PHE A 254 -5.44 -8.52 -7.39
N THR A 255 -6.65 -8.42 -6.85
CA THR A 255 -7.49 -7.20 -6.88
C THR A 255 -7.33 -6.32 -5.65
N LYS A 256 -6.87 -6.91 -4.53
CA LYS A 256 -6.51 -6.15 -3.34
C LYS A 256 -5.17 -5.47 -3.56
N SER A 257 -5.11 -4.18 -3.21
CA SER A 257 -3.90 -3.40 -3.36
C SER A 257 -2.74 -4.07 -2.62
N TRP A 258 -1.61 -3.95 -3.28
CA TRP A 258 -0.32 -4.37 -2.79
C TRP A 258 -0.06 -3.76 -1.40
N GLY A 259 0.22 -4.59 -0.39
CA GLY A 259 0.44 -4.16 1.00
C GLY A 259 -0.75 -4.17 1.96
N ILE A 260 -2.01 -4.21 1.50
CA ILE A 260 -3.16 -4.29 2.43
C ILE A 260 -3.49 -5.76 2.80
N LEU A 261 -3.25 -6.74 1.90
CA LEU A 261 -3.62 -8.15 2.10
C LEU A 261 -2.64 -9.18 1.46
N ALA A 262 -1.32 -8.90 1.34
CA ALA A 262 -0.27 -9.79 0.80
C ALA A 262 0.12 -11.02 1.66
N GLY A 263 -0.85 -11.85 2.02
CA GLY A 263 -0.63 -13.07 2.81
C GLY A 263 -0.71 -14.33 1.98
N PRO A 264 -0.43 -15.49 2.58
CA PRO A 264 -0.67 -16.80 1.95
C PRO A 264 -2.14 -17.01 1.52
N SER A 265 -3.05 -16.11 1.93
CA SER A 265 -4.46 -16.05 1.54
C SER A 265 -4.76 -15.12 0.36
N GLN A 266 -3.76 -14.59 -0.36
CA GLN A 266 -4.02 -13.88 -1.61
C GLN A 266 -4.56 -14.85 -2.67
N VAL A 267 -5.86 -14.78 -2.87
CA VAL A 267 -6.53 -15.47 -3.97
C VAL A 267 -6.55 -14.53 -5.16
N LYS A 268 -6.04 -15.00 -6.30
CA LYS A 268 -6.26 -14.30 -7.56
C LYS A 268 -7.74 -14.38 -7.91
N GLU A 269 -8.35 -13.24 -8.18
CA GLU A 269 -9.72 -13.13 -8.64
C GLU A 269 -9.75 -13.07 -10.16
N GLU A 270 -10.78 -13.68 -10.75
CA GLU A 270 -11.06 -13.51 -12.17
C GLU A 270 -11.85 -12.22 -12.36
N ILE A 271 -11.28 -11.29 -13.13
CA ILE A 271 -11.94 -10.05 -13.52
C ILE A 271 -12.27 -10.11 -15.01
N GLN A 272 -13.46 -9.63 -15.36
CA GLN A 272 -13.89 -9.40 -16.73
C GLN A 272 -13.97 -7.89 -16.95
N LEU A 273 -13.16 -7.37 -17.86
CA LEU A 273 -13.17 -5.95 -18.23
C LEU A 273 -13.77 -5.77 -19.63
N SER A 274 -14.40 -4.63 -19.86
CA SER A 274 -14.97 -4.23 -21.16
C SER A 274 -14.94 -2.70 -21.31
N GLY A 275 -15.22 -2.21 -22.52
CA GLY A 275 -15.30 -0.78 -22.83
C GLY A 275 -14.07 0.02 -22.37
N HIS A 276 -14.31 1.21 -21.81
CA HIS A 276 -13.25 2.10 -21.33
C HIS A 276 -12.40 1.47 -20.22
N GLY A 277 -13.00 0.65 -19.34
CA GLY A 277 -12.27 -0.02 -18.26
C GLY A 277 -11.20 -0.98 -18.78
N LEU A 278 -11.50 -1.73 -19.84
CA LEU A 278 -10.52 -2.58 -20.53
C LEU A 278 -9.45 -1.74 -21.25
N MET A 279 -9.84 -0.64 -21.89
CA MET A 279 -8.92 0.23 -22.61
C MET A 279 -7.91 0.88 -21.66
N ILE A 280 -8.36 1.43 -20.53
CA ILE A 280 -7.49 1.99 -19.48
C ILE A 280 -6.55 0.92 -18.96
N TYR A 281 -7.06 -0.27 -18.62
CA TYR A 281 -6.23 -1.33 -18.09
C TYR A 281 -5.13 -1.78 -19.07
N ARG A 282 -5.47 -1.91 -20.36
CA ARG A 282 -4.48 -2.20 -21.41
C ARG A 282 -3.46 -1.07 -21.56
N ALA A 283 -3.93 0.16 -21.68
CA ALA A 283 -3.09 1.33 -21.86
C ALA A 283 -2.09 1.47 -20.69
N GLU A 284 -2.59 1.39 -19.46
CA GLU A 284 -1.80 1.42 -18.23
C GLU A 284 -0.73 0.33 -18.24
N LYS A 285 -1.13 -0.94 -18.38
CA LYS A 285 -0.22 -2.07 -18.24
C LYS A 285 0.82 -2.16 -19.36
N ILE A 286 0.41 -1.88 -20.60
CA ILE A 286 1.32 -1.96 -21.75
C ILE A 286 2.33 -0.80 -21.71
N SER A 287 1.87 0.45 -21.56
CA SER A 287 2.75 1.63 -21.51
C SER A 287 3.62 1.67 -20.27
N GLY A 288 3.08 1.27 -19.11
CA GLY A 288 3.84 1.22 -17.87
C GLY A 288 5.01 0.23 -17.90
N ALA A 289 4.96 -0.81 -18.73
CA ALA A 289 6.09 -1.73 -18.85
C ALA A 289 7.36 -1.10 -19.43
N LEU A 290 7.24 0.02 -20.17
CA LEU A 290 8.38 0.77 -20.70
C LEU A 290 9.29 1.30 -19.58
N THR A 291 8.74 1.58 -18.39
CA THR A 291 9.55 2.10 -17.26
C THR A 291 10.51 1.05 -16.68
N PHE A 292 10.34 -0.22 -17.03
CA PHE A 292 11.23 -1.30 -16.59
C PHE A 292 12.37 -1.56 -17.57
N ILE A 293 12.38 -0.95 -18.76
CA ILE A 293 13.38 -1.27 -19.79
C ILE A 293 14.79 -0.95 -19.32
N GLU A 294 15.02 0.19 -18.67
CA GLU A 294 16.34 0.55 -18.14
C GLU A 294 16.83 -0.48 -17.11
N SER A 295 15.95 -0.92 -16.19
CA SER A 295 16.32 -1.91 -15.16
C SER A 295 16.46 -3.33 -15.71
N ILE A 296 15.69 -3.70 -16.74
CA ILE A 296 15.84 -4.98 -17.45
C ILE A 296 17.15 -4.98 -18.25
N ASN A 297 17.47 -3.88 -18.93
CA ASN A 297 18.70 -3.77 -19.71
C ASN A 297 19.95 -3.88 -18.83
N ALA A 298 19.88 -3.40 -17.59
CA ALA A 298 20.96 -3.58 -16.61
C ALA A 298 21.27 -5.06 -16.33
N LEU A 299 20.32 -5.98 -16.54
CA LEU A 299 20.55 -7.42 -16.40
C LEU A 299 21.43 -8.02 -17.51
N SER A 300 21.59 -7.34 -18.65
CA SER A 300 22.35 -7.85 -19.81
C SER A 300 23.80 -8.21 -19.50
N GLY A 301 24.43 -7.52 -18.54
CA GLY A 301 25.78 -7.84 -18.05
C GLY A 301 25.85 -9.08 -17.17
N THR A 302 24.70 -9.62 -16.75
CA THR A 302 24.59 -10.76 -15.84
C THR A 302 23.94 -11.98 -16.50
N VAL A 303 22.92 -11.76 -17.34
CA VAL A 303 22.13 -12.81 -17.99
C VAL A 303 21.77 -12.40 -19.42
N ALA A 304 21.64 -13.38 -20.31
CA ALA A 304 21.12 -13.13 -21.65
C ALA A 304 19.62 -12.78 -21.55
N ILE A 305 19.30 -11.49 -21.63
CA ILE A 305 17.92 -10.97 -21.53
C ILE A 305 17.05 -11.32 -22.76
N GLY A 306 17.64 -11.91 -23.80
CA GLY A 306 16.93 -12.31 -25.02
C GLY A 306 16.11 -11.18 -25.64
N GLY A 307 15.07 -11.55 -26.38
CA GLY A 307 14.16 -10.61 -27.04
C GLY A 307 13.12 -9.93 -26.12
N ILE A 308 13.41 -9.76 -24.82
CA ILE A 308 12.41 -9.26 -23.84
C ILE A 308 12.05 -7.81 -24.12
N ILE A 309 13.05 -6.95 -24.32
CA ILE A 309 12.84 -5.52 -24.55
C ILE A 309 12.07 -5.32 -25.85
N GLU A 310 12.46 -6.02 -26.90
CA GLU A 310 11.80 -6.01 -28.22
C GLU A 310 10.34 -6.44 -28.12
N LYS A 311 10.03 -7.44 -27.27
CA LYS A 311 8.63 -7.84 -27.04
C LYS A 311 7.84 -6.74 -26.35
N ILE A 312 8.37 -6.13 -25.27
CA ILE A 312 7.72 -5.01 -24.56
C ILE A 312 7.46 -3.85 -25.53
N GLU A 313 8.46 -3.50 -26.33
CA GLU A 313 8.35 -2.45 -27.35
C GLU A 313 7.29 -2.80 -28.41
N SER A 314 7.29 -4.04 -28.91
CA SER A 314 6.31 -4.47 -29.92
C SER A 314 4.88 -4.37 -29.42
N PHE A 315 4.62 -4.66 -28.14
CA PHE A 315 3.30 -4.50 -27.54
C PHE A 315 2.88 -3.03 -27.48
N ASN A 316 3.82 -2.14 -27.14
CA ASN A 316 3.58 -0.70 -27.11
C ASN A 316 3.33 -0.11 -28.51
N LEU A 317 4.10 -0.54 -29.52
CA LEU A 317 3.87 -0.16 -30.91
C LEU A 317 2.50 -0.64 -31.42
N ARG A 318 2.03 -1.80 -30.98
CA ARG A 318 0.67 -2.30 -31.29
C ARG A 318 -0.42 -1.53 -30.54
N MET A 319 -0.14 -1.06 -29.32
CA MET A 319 -1.09 -0.30 -28.52
C MET A 319 -1.25 1.15 -29.04
N ARG A 320 -0.17 1.74 -29.56
CA ARG A 320 -0.16 3.12 -30.08
C ARG A 320 -1.31 3.43 -31.07
N PRO A 321 -1.48 2.72 -32.20
CA PRO A 321 -2.54 3.04 -33.15
C PRO A 321 -3.95 2.82 -32.56
N ILE A 322 -4.09 1.92 -31.59
CA ILE A 322 -5.36 1.72 -30.87
C ILE A 322 -5.70 2.98 -30.06
N LEU A 323 -4.72 3.51 -29.31
CA LEU A 323 -4.91 4.75 -28.54
C LEU A 323 -5.17 5.95 -29.45
N GLU A 324 -4.41 6.09 -30.54
CA GLU A 324 -4.57 7.18 -31.51
C GLU A 324 -5.95 7.17 -32.19
N ALA A 325 -6.56 6.00 -32.37
CA ALA A 325 -7.91 5.89 -32.93
C ALA A 325 -9.03 6.10 -31.89
N GLU A 326 -8.82 5.71 -30.62
CA GLU A 326 -9.87 5.76 -29.58
C GLU A 326 -9.95 7.11 -28.88
N ILE A 327 -8.82 7.79 -28.66
CA ILE A 327 -8.79 9.09 -27.99
C ILE A 327 -9.71 10.13 -28.67
N PRO A 328 -9.66 10.34 -30.00
CA PRO A 328 -10.51 11.32 -30.67
C PRO A 328 -12.01 11.02 -30.52
N LYS A 329 -12.40 9.74 -30.47
CA LYS A 329 -13.80 9.35 -30.28
C LYS A 329 -14.32 9.75 -28.90
N ILE A 330 -13.48 9.59 -27.88
CA ILE A 330 -13.82 9.98 -26.51
C ILE A 330 -13.84 11.51 -26.39
N GLU A 331 -12.91 12.22 -27.05
CA GLU A 331 -12.92 13.69 -27.11
C GLU A 331 -14.19 14.25 -27.75
N GLU A 332 -14.67 13.63 -28.83
CA GLU A 332 -15.94 13.99 -29.45
C GLU A 332 -17.12 13.76 -28.48
N ASN A 333 -17.11 12.67 -27.72
CA ASN A 333 -18.11 12.42 -26.68
C ASN A 333 -18.05 13.47 -25.56
N ILE A 334 -16.86 13.85 -25.10
CA ILE A 334 -16.66 14.91 -24.10
C ILE A 334 -17.26 16.23 -24.60
N PHE A 335 -17.05 16.58 -25.87
CA PHE A 335 -17.65 17.78 -26.46
C PHE A 335 -19.19 17.76 -26.36
N ARG A 336 -19.81 16.64 -26.72
CA ARG A 336 -21.27 16.45 -26.64
C ARG A 336 -21.77 16.46 -25.19
N GLU A 337 -21.07 15.78 -24.29
CA GLU A 337 -21.40 15.68 -22.86
C GLU A 337 -21.25 17.02 -22.15
N THR A 338 -20.26 17.83 -22.54
CA THR A 338 -20.10 19.21 -22.05
C THR A 338 -21.29 20.07 -22.43
N ALA A 339 -21.76 19.98 -23.68
CA ALA A 339 -22.95 20.71 -24.12
C ALA A 339 -24.21 20.26 -23.35
N ALA A 340 -24.38 18.94 -23.15
CA ALA A 340 -25.49 18.39 -22.39
C ALA A 340 -25.46 18.85 -20.92
N MET A 341 -24.30 18.77 -20.25
CA MET A 341 -24.13 19.22 -18.86
C MET A 341 -24.46 20.71 -18.71
N LYS A 342 -23.99 21.57 -19.64
CA LYS A 342 -24.32 23.00 -19.63
C LYS A 342 -25.82 23.26 -19.76
N SER A 343 -26.50 22.53 -20.65
CA SER A 343 -27.97 22.60 -20.80
C SER A 343 -28.68 22.20 -19.50
N ARG A 344 -28.28 21.08 -18.88
CA ARG A 344 -28.87 20.62 -17.61
C ARG A 344 -28.60 21.56 -16.45
N LYS A 345 -27.41 22.18 -16.42
CA LYS A 345 -27.09 23.21 -15.43
C LYS A 345 -28.03 24.41 -15.57
N GLN A 346 -28.29 24.86 -16.80
CA GLN A 346 -29.23 25.97 -17.03
C GLN A 346 -30.66 25.60 -16.58
N GLU A 347 -31.12 24.39 -16.87
CA GLU A 347 -32.43 23.89 -16.38
C GLU A 347 -32.50 23.88 -14.84
N TYR A 348 -31.42 23.45 -14.18
CA TYR A 348 -31.30 23.47 -12.73
C TYR A 348 -31.28 24.89 -12.17
N ASP A 349 -30.49 25.79 -12.75
CA ASP A 349 -30.37 27.19 -12.29
C ASP A 349 -31.75 27.87 -12.34
N ILE A 350 -32.51 27.69 -13.43
CA ILE A 350 -33.90 28.19 -13.55
C ILE A 350 -34.82 27.60 -12.47
N ALA A 351 -34.78 26.28 -12.27
CA ALA A 351 -35.62 25.62 -11.26
C ALA A 351 -35.22 26.00 -9.83
N SER A 352 -33.94 26.28 -9.59
CA SER A 352 -33.40 26.74 -8.32
C SER A 352 -33.87 28.17 -8.00
N GLU A 353 -33.85 29.07 -8.98
CA GLU A 353 -34.40 30.44 -8.84
C GLU A 353 -35.91 30.41 -8.50
N GLU A 354 -36.67 29.56 -9.20
CA GLU A 354 -38.10 29.35 -8.93
C GLU A 354 -38.31 28.86 -7.48
N LYS A 355 -37.58 27.84 -7.03
CA LYS A 355 -37.62 27.32 -5.66
C LYS A 355 -37.22 28.39 -4.64
N ASN A 356 -36.16 29.16 -4.90
CA ASN A 356 -35.66 30.19 -3.99
C ASN A 356 -36.68 31.33 -3.80
N THR A 357 -37.49 31.62 -4.82
CA THR A 357 -38.60 32.58 -4.71
C THR A 357 -39.63 32.10 -3.66
N TYR A 358 -39.97 30.81 -3.66
CA TYR A 358 -40.85 30.25 -2.62
C TYR A 358 -40.18 30.23 -1.24
N VAL A 359 -38.89 29.88 -1.15
CA VAL A 359 -38.15 29.92 0.12
C VAL A 359 -38.12 31.32 0.71
N ALA A 360 -37.97 32.36 -0.11
CA ALA A 360 -38.05 33.76 0.34
C ALA A 360 -39.44 34.10 0.88
N ARG A 361 -40.51 33.75 0.15
CA ARG A 361 -41.89 33.93 0.61
C ARG A 361 -42.20 33.19 1.91
N TYR A 362 -41.62 32.00 2.11
CA TYR A 362 -41.79 31.25 3.35
C TYR A 362 -41.13 31.97 4.53
N ARG A 363 -39.96 32.60 4.31
CA ARG A 363 -39.30 33.43 5.33
C ARG A 363 -40.12 34.67 5.66
N GLU A 364 -40.65 35.37 4.65
CA GLU A 364 -41.54 36.53 4.84
C GLU A 364 -42.77 36.14 5.66
N LEU A 365 -43.42 35.01 5.33
CA LEU A 365 -44.57 34.50 6.08
C LEU A 365 -44.22 34.20 7.54
N ARG A 366 -43.03 33.63 7.79
CA ARG A 366 -42.55 33.35 9.15
C ARG A 366 -42.26 34.62 9.95
N GLU A 367 -41.82 35.69 9.29
CA GLU A 367 -41.62 36.99 9.92
C GLU A 367 -42.95 37.69 10.23
N GLU A 368 -43.96 37.52 9.38
CA GLU A 368 -45.31 38.05 9.59
C GLU A 368 -46.06 37.35 10.73
N PHE A 369 -45.81 36.04 10.92
CA PHE A 369 -46.46 35.21 11.95
C PHE A 369 -45.42 34.53 12.87
N PRO A 370 -44.70 35.30 13.71
CA PRO A 370 -43.58 34.77 14.51
C PRO A 370 -44.02 33.83 15.63
N ASP A 371 -45.28 33.94 16.09
CA ASP A 371 -45.86 33.16 17.18
C ASP A 371 -46.63 31.91 16.70
N GLU A 372 -46.82 31.73 15.38
CA GLU A 372 -47.49 30.55 14.82
C GLU A 372 -46.55 29.32 14.86
N GLY A 373 -47.12 28.15 15.14
CA GLY A 373 -46.40 26.89 15.07
C GLY A 373 -46.02 26.52 13.62
N LEU A 374 -44.92 25.78 13.44
CA LEU A 374 -44.43 25.37 12.12
C LEU A 374 -45.50 24.65 11.28
N ALA A 375 -46.33 23.81 11.89
CA ALA A 375 -47.38 23.07 11.19
C ALA A 375 -48.49 23.97 10.62
N ASP A 376 -48.86 25.02 11.36
CA ASP A 376 -49.88 25.98 10.92
C ASP A 376 -49.31 26.89 9.82
N LEU A 377 -48.04 27.29 9.94
CA LEU A 377 -47.29 28.02 8.91
C LEU A 377 -47.15 27.22 7.61
N ASP A 378 -46.79 25.94 7.69
CA ASP A 378 -46.68 25.03 6.53
C ASP A 378 -48.05 24.90 5.83
N GLN A 379 -49.13 24.70 6.58
CA GLN A 379 -50.48 24.60 6.02
C GLN A 379 -50.90 25.92 5.33
N ARG A 380 -50.62 27.07 5.95
CA ARG A 380 -50.90 28.39 5.40
C ARG A 380 -50.09 28.64 4.13
N PHE A 381 -48.82 28.26 4.13
CA PHE A 381 -47.94 28.39 2.98
C PHE A 381 -48.39 27.51 1.81
N ASP A 382 -48.74 26.26 2.06
CA ASP A 382 -49.23 25.33 1.04
C ASP A 382 -50.55 25.81 0.40
N GLN A 383 -51.45 26.42 1.18
CA GLN A 383 -52.68 27.02 0.67
C GLN A 383 -52.40 28.25 -0.19
N ALA A 384 -51.48 29.11 0.23
CA ALA A 384 -51.11 30.32 -0.50
C ALA A 384 -50.27 30.03 -1.76
N TYR A 385 -49.50 28.94 -1.75
CA TYR A 385 -48.51 28.62 -2.77
C TYR A 385 -48.56 27.15 -3.20
N PRO A 386 -49.67 26.68 -3.81
CA PRO A 386 -49.84 25.27 -4.19
C PRO A 386 -48.80 24.76 -5.23
N GLY A 387 -48.10 25.68 -5.92
CA GLY A 387 -47.02 25.36 -6.84
C GLY A 387 -45.68 24.99 -6.19
N TYR A 388 -45.50 25.25 -4.88
CA TYR A 388 -44.24 25.08 -4.18
C TYR A 388 -43.70 23.64 -4.25
N MET A 389 -44.55 22.65 -3.93
CA MET A 389 -44.14 21.24 -3.97
C MET A 389 -43.72 20.79 -5.39
N ASN A 390 -44.36 21.33 -6.43
CA ASN A 390 -43.99 21.04 -7.81
C ASN A 390 -42.65 21.71 -8.18
N ALA A 391 -42.43 22.96 -7.76
CA ALA A 391 -41.17 23.67 -7.97
C ALA A 391 -40.00 22.99 -7.24
N MET A 392 -40.21 22.51 -6.00
CA MET A 392 -39.21 21.74 -5.25
C MET A 392 -38.85 20.46 -5.99
N LYS A 393 -39.84 19.65 -6.39
CA LYS A 393 -39.61 18.42 -7.14
C LYS A 393 -38.87 18.67 -8.46
N LYS A 394 -39.29 19.68 -9.22
CA LYS A 394 -38.64 20.07 -10.48
C LYS A 394 -37.18 20.46 -10.27
N CYS A 395 -36.88 21.21 -9.20
CA CYS A 395 -35.51 21.58 -8.84
C CYS A 395 -34.66 20.36 -8.48
N ASP A 396 -35.20 19.44 -7.69
CA ASP A 396 -34.47 18.23 -7.27
C ASP A 396 -34.23 17.28 -8.46
N ASP A 397 -35.22 17.11 -9.35
CA ASP A 397 -35.09 16.33 -10.58
C ASP A 397 -34.04 16.95 -11.54
N ALA A 398 -34.07 18.28 -11.72
CA ALA A 398 -33.11 19.00 -12.55
C ALA A 398 -31.69 18.93 -11.96
N TYR A 399 -31.54 19.07 -10.64
CA TYR A 399 -30.27 18.90 -9.95
C TYR A 399 -29.69 17.50 -10.17
N LYS A 400 -30.51 16.45 -10.02
CA LYS A 400 -30.08 15.08 -10.26
C LYS A 400 -29.60 14.87 -11.70
N GLN A 401 -30.33 15.37 -12.68
CA GLN A 401 -29.94 15.26 -14.09
C GLN A 401 -28.66 16.03 -14.42
N TYR A 402 -28.44 17.18 -13.77
CA TYR A 402 -27.19 17.91 -13.85
C TYR A 402 -26.03 17.12 -13.24
N CYS A 403 -26.19 16.56 -12.04
CA CYS A 403 -25.17 15.73 -11.40
C CYS A 403 -24.83 14.50 -12.25
N ASP A 404 -25.84 13.77 -12.75
CA ASP A 404 -25.63 12.60 -13.62
C ASP A 404 -24.83 12.97 -14.88
N ALA A 405 -25.13 14.12 -15.50
CA ALA A 405 -24.39 14.63 -16.66
C ALA A 405 -22.96 15.05 -16.31
N SER A 406 -22.76 15.68 -15.15
CA SER A 406 -21.46 16.10 -14.63
C SER A 406 -20.56 14.90 -14.31
N ASP A 407 -21.11 13.86 -13.67
CA ASP A 407 -20.38 12.64 -13.34
C ASP A 407 -19.97 11.89 -14.61
N LYS A 408 -20.87 11.82 -15.60
CA LYS A 408 -20.58 11.20 -16.89
C LYS A 408 -19.44 11.93 -17.63
N LEU A 409 -19.49 13.26 -17.68
CA LEU A 409 -18.44 14.09 -18.26
C LEU A 409 -17.10 13.85 -17.55
N SER A 410 -17.11 13.88 -16.21
CA SER A 410 -15.91 13.68 -15.38
C SER A 410 -15.28 12.31 -15.64
N GLU A 411 -16.08 11.26 -15.81
CA GLU A 411 -15.59 9.93 -16.14
C GLU A 411 -14.97 9.88 -17.55
N SER A 412 -15.60 10.47 -18.56
CA SER A 412 -15.04 10.57 -19.92
C SER A 412 -13.71 11.35 -19.94
N GLU A 413 -13.63 12.46 -19.21
CA GLU A 413 -12.41 13.26 -19.05
C GLU A 413 -11.29 12.47 -18.36
N ARG A 414 -11.62 11.74 -17.30
CA ARG A 414 -10.68 10.85 -16.60
C ARG A 414 -10.15 9.78 -17.55
N VAL A 415 -11.03 9.13 -18.33
CA VAL A 415 -10.64 8.09 -19.29
C VAL A 415 -9.68 8.67 -20.34
N VAL A 416 -10.04 9.78 -21.00
CA VAL A 416 -9.19 10.36 -22.04
C VAL A 416 -7.83 10.82 -21.48
N GLY A 417 -7.81 11.33 -20.25
CA GLY A 417 -6.59 11.72 -19.56
C GLY A 417 -5.62 10.56 -19.39
N GLU A 418 -6.10 9.41 -18.90
CA GLU A 418 -5.27 8.21 -18.73
C GLU A 418 -4.77 7.64 -20.07
N LEU A 419 -5.61 7.64 -21.10
CA LEU A 419 -5.22 7.17 -22.44
C LEU A 419 -4.17 8.09 -23.08
N LYS A 420 -4.35 9.41 -22.99
CA LYS A 420 -3.37 10.40 -23.48
C LYS A 420 -2.03 10.28 -22.76
N LYS A 421 -2.05 10.11 -21.43
CA LYS A 421 -0.84 9.86 -20.65
C LYS A 421 -0.11 8.61 -21.14
N SER A 422 -0.83 7.52 -21.37
CA SER A 422 -0.25 6.26 -21.86
C SER A 422 0.32 6.41 -23.28
N LEU A 423 -0.38 7.12 -24.17
CA LEU A 423 0.11 7.42 -25.52
C LEU A 423 1.36 8.30 -25.48
N ASN A 424 1.41 9.28 -24.58
CA ASN A 424 2.56 10.14 -24.38
C ASN A 424 3.76 9.34 -23.84
N ASP A 425 3.57 8.48 -22.84
CA ASP A 425 4.62 7.59 -22.31
C ASP A 425 5.24 6.74 -23.45
N ILE A 426 4.41 6.24 -24.38
CA ILE A 426 4.87 5.50 -25.56
C ILE A 426 5.69 6.39 -26.49
N ARG A 427 5.17 7.57 -26.87
CA ARG A 427 5.84 8.49 -27.80
C ARG A 427 7.20 8.93 -27.25
N VAL A 428 7.23 9.43 -26.02
CA VAL A 428 8.45 9.90 -25.35
C VAL A 428 9.51 8.80 -25.32
N TYR A 429 9.14 7.55 -25.05
CA TYR A 429 10.08 6.43 -25.06
C TYR A 429 10.70 6.21 -26.46
N PHE A 430 9.87 6.14 -27.50
CA PHE A 430 10.36 5.87 -28.86
C PHE A 430 11.10 7.06 -29.48
N ASP A 431 10.71 8.29 -29.17
CA ASP A 431 11.42 9.50 -29.59
C ASP A 431 12.83 9.52 -28.97
N ARG A 432 12.93 9.28 -27.65
CA ARG A 432 14.23 9.17 -26.95
C ARG A 432 15.08 8.02 -27.52
N LYS A 433 14.46 6.90 -27.87
CA LYS A 433 15.18 5.77 -28.48
C LYS A 433 15.73 6.13 -29.86
N ALA A 434 14.93 6.78 -30.70
CA ALA A 434 15.31 7.25 -32.03
C ALA A 434 16.50 8.22 -31.98
N GLU A 435 16.50 9.15 -31.01
CA GLU A 435 17.63 10.07 -30.78
C GLU A 435 18.93 9.32 -30.45
N ILE A 436 18.84 8.24 -29.68
CA ILE A 436 20.01 7.44 -29.26
C ILE A 436 20.51 6.55 -30.42
N THR A 437 19.60 5.95 -31.19
CA THR A 437 19.97 4.99 -32.25
C THR A 437 20.19 5.62 -33.62
N GLY A 438 19.79 6.88 -33.83
CA GLY A 438 19.85 7.57 -35.12
C GLY A 438 18.76 7.16 -36.11
N ASP A 439 17.81 6.32 -35.71
CA ASP A 439 16.71 5.83 -36.53
C ASP A 439 15.44 6.64 -36.27
N LEU A 440 15.04 7.52 -37.19
CA LEU A 440 13.74 8.20 -37.13
C LEU A 440 12.62 7.18 -37.35
N VAL A 441 11.79 6.94 -36.32
CA VAL A 441 10.59 6.11 -36.46
C VAL A 441 9.40 7.00 -36.84
N GLY A 442 9.00 6.92 -38.11
CA GLY A 442 7.81 7.59 -38.67
C GLY A 442 6.49 6.95 -38.25
#